data_AF-A0A5C7GVK3-F1
#
_entry.id   AF-A0A5C7GVK3-F1
#
_cell.length_a   1.000
_cell.length_b   1.000
_cell.length_c   1.000
_cell.angle_alpha   90.00
_cell.angle_beta   90.00
_cell.angle_gamma   90.00
#
_symmetry.space_group_name_H-M   'P 1'
#
loop_
_entity.id
_entity.type
_entity.pdbx_description
1 polymer ?
#
loop_
_entity_poly.entity_id
_entity_poly.type
_entity_poly.pdbx_seq_one_letter_code
_entity_poly.pdbx_strand_id
1 'polypeptide(L)'
;MEENETKVACRDYPHPRHLCIKYPFGKTPHDNHCELCYCYVCDSTAPCNFWTEADDDDQEAHCHASEHIGDWKHKRNLKKQINLD
;
A
#
# COMPACT_ATOMS: atom_id res chain seq x y z
N MET A 1 15.49 -15.98 -21.59
CA MET A 1 14.57 -14.83 -21.52
C MET A 1 14.08 -14.85 -20.10
N GLU A 2 14.46 -13.86 -19.31
CA GLU A 2 14.09 -13.79 -17.91
C GLU A 2 12.58 -13.57 -17.86
N GLU A 3 11.87 -14.55 -17.32
CA GLU A 3 10.41 -14.55 -17.27
C GLU A 3 10.03 -13.69 -16.07
N ASN A 4 9.66 -12.44 -16.34
CA ASN A 4 9.15 -11.54 -15.32
C ASN A 4 7.78 -12.07 -14.85
N GLU A 5 7.81 -13.01 -13.90
CA GLU A 5 6.62 -13.49 -13.19
C GLU A 5 6.01 -12.31 -12.43
N THR A 6 5.16 -11.55 -13.10
CA THR A 6 4.16 -10.74 -12.41
C THR A 6 3.27 -11.74 -11.67
N LYS A 7 3.53 -11.92 -10.37
CA LYS A 7 2.63 -12.68 -9.51
C LYS A 7 1.28 -11.99 -9.55
N VAL A 8 0.37 -12.52 -10.38
CA VAL A 8 -1.00 -12.05 -10.45
C VAL A 8 -1.65 -12.46 -9.14
N ALA A 9 -1.67 -11.55 -8.17
CA ALA A 9 -2.45 -11.73 -6.96
C ALA A 9 -3.90 -11.99 -7.38
N CYS A 10 -4.54 -13.00 -6.78
CA CYS A 10 -5.97 -13.17 -7.00
C CYS A 10 -6.68 -11.86 -6.64
N ARG A 11 -7.65 -11.46 -7.45
CA ARG A 11 -8.47 -10.26 -7.19
C ARG A 11 -9.10 -10.28 -5.80
N ASP A 12 -9.24 -11.47 -5.24
CA ASP A 12 -9.93 -11.77 -3.99
C ASP A 12 -9.01 -11.75 -2.75
N TYR A 13 -7.69 -11.55 -2.90
CA TYR A 13 -6.78 -11.41 -1.76
C TYR A 13 -6.55 -9.94 -1.38
N PRO A 14 -6.33 -9.65 -0.08
CA PRO A 14 -5.86 -8.35 0.36
C PRO A 14 -4.61 -7.92 -0.41
N HIS A 15 -4.61 -6.70 -0.96
CA HIS A 15 -3.54 -6.23 -1.82
C HIS A 15 -3.23 -4.74 -1.63
N PRO A 16 -1.98 -4.31 -1.86
CA PRO A 16 -1.63 -2.90 -1.88
C PRO A 16 -2.25 -2.19 -3.08
N ARG A 17 -2.42 -0.87 -2.96
CA ARG A 17 -3.16 -0.04 -3.93
C ARG A 17 -2.60 -0.06 -5.35
N HIS A 18 -1.28 -0.20 -5.51
CA HIS A 18 -0.62 -0.28 -6.82
C HIS A 18 -0.98 -1.56 -7.60
N LEU A 19 -1.50 -2.61 -6.93
CA LEU A 19 -1.96 -3.85 -7.55
C LEU A 19 -3.48 -3.89 -7.77
N CYS A 20 -4.22 -2.84 -7.39
CA CYS A 20 -5.68 -2.83 -7.53
C CYS A 20 -6.09 -2.81 -9.01
N ILE A 21 -6.76 -3.88 -9.46
CA ILE A 21 -7.27 -3.99 -10.84
C ILE A 21 -8.55 -3.15 -11.02
N LYS A 22 -9.40 -3.07 -9.97
CA LYS A 22 -10.67 -2.31 -10.02
C LYS A 22 -10.44 -0.81 -10.19
N TYR A 23 -9.38 -0.30 -9.55
CA TYR A 23 -8.96 1.10 -9.63
C TYR A 23 -7.49 1.14 -10.05
N PRO A 24 -7.16 1.13 -11.35
CA PRO A 24 -5.76 1.11 -11.77
C PRO A 24 -5.00 2.35 -11.30
N PHE A 25 -3.83 2.16 -10.68
CA PHE A 25 -3.08 3.20 -9.95
C PHE A 25 -2.86 4.49 -10.76
N GLY A 26 -2.23 4.40 -11.94
CA GLY A 26 -1.97 5.58 -12.78
C GLY A 26 -3.17 6.10 -13.60
N LYS A 27 -4.38 5.57 -13.40
CA LYS A 27 -5.59 5.97 -14.16
C LYS A 27 -6.75 6.41 -13.28
N THR A 28 -6.62 6.28 -11.96
CA THR A 28 -7.69 6.58 -11.02
C THR A 28 -7.14 7.40 -9.85
N PRO A 29 -7.93 8.33 -9.30
CA PRO A 29 -7.58 9.03 -8.06
C PRO A 29 -7.14 8.06 -6.92
N HIS A 30 -6.23 8.52 -6.07
CA HIS A 30 -5.59 7.69 -5.05
C HIS A 30 -6.47 7.45 -3.82
N ASP A 31 -7.47 8.29 -3.61
CA ASP A 31 -8.58 8.11 -2.67
C ASP A 31 -9.48 6.92 -3.04
N ASN A 32 -9.54 6.51 -4.32
CA ASN A 32 -10.25 5.30 -4.71
C ASN A 32 -9.53 4.03 -4.21
N HIS A 33 -10.30 3.09 -3.66
CA HIS A 33 -9.83 1.77 -3.25
C HIS A 33 -10.96 0.74 -3.31
N CYS A 34 -10.64 -0.55 -3.45
CA CYS A 34 -11.63 -1.62 -3.32
C CYS A 34 -11.69 -2.15 -1.88
N GLU A 35 -12.63 -3.06 -1.62
CA GLU A 35 -12.81 -3.68 -0.29
C GLU A 35 -11.64 -4.57 0.16
N LEU A 36 -10.79 -4.98 -0.79
CA LEU A 36 -9.59 -5.78 -0.54
C LEU A 36 -8.31 -4.97 -0.59
N CYS A 37 -8.40 -3.66 -0.82
CA CYS A 37 -7.22 -2.79 -0.71
C CYS A 37 -6.75 -2.73 0.74
N TYR A 38 -5.43 -2.70 0.90
CA TYR A 38 -4.75 -2.81 2.18
C TYR A 38 -3.68 -1.74 2.33
N CYS A 39 -3.57 -1.17 3.53
CA CYS A 39 -2.44 -0.34 3.91
C CYS A 39 -1.30 -1.22 4.43
N TYR A 40 -0.24 -1.35 3.63
CA TYR A 40 0.95 -2.12 3.99
C TYR A 40 1.59 -1.65 5.31
N VAL A 41 1.63 -0.32 5.53
CA VAL A 41 2.29 0.28 6.71
C VAL A 41 1.49 0.05 7.99
N CYS A 42 0.19 0.33 7.95
CA CYS A 42 -0.69 0.22 9.12
C CYS A 42 -1.15 -1.21 9.41
N ASP A 43 -0.94 -2.12 8.48
CA ASP A 43 -1.42 -3.50 8.57
C ASP A 43 -2.97 -3.56 8.70
N SER A 44 -3.69 -2.71 7.95
CA SER A 44 -5.14 -2.55 8.05
C SER A 44 -5.83 -2.37 6.68
N THR A 45 -7.14 -2.57 6.63
CA THR A 45 -7.94 -2.28 5.43
C THR A 45 -7.79 -0.83 5.00
N ALA A 46 -7.75 -0.58 3.69
CA ALA A 46 -7.74 0.77 3.14
C ALA A 46 -9.14 1.42 3.25
N PRO A 47 -9.22 2.74 3.47
CA PRO A 47 -8.09 3.64 3.70
C PRO A 47 -7.68 3.63 5.18
N CYS A 48 -6.39 3.83 5.46
CA CYS A 48 -5.94 4.24 6.79
C CYS A 48 -5.98 5.78 6.90
N ASN A 49 -5.72 6.33 8.08
CA ASN A 49 -5.71 7.79 8.27
C ASN A 49 -4.69 8.52 7.36
N PHE A 50 -3.54 7.89 7.07
CA PHE A 50 -2.49 8.47 6.22
C PHE A 50 -2.56 7.99 4.77
N TRP A 51 -3.75 7.59 4.29
CA TRP A 51 -3.88 6.91 3.00
C TRP A 51 -3.46 7.78 1.81
N THR A 52 -4.00 9.00 1.72
CA THR A 52 -3.69 10.00 0.70
C THR A 52 -2.88 11.18 1.23
N GLU A 53 -2.69 11.27 2.54
CA GLU A 53 -1.93 12.34 3.18
C GLU A 53 -0.44 11.95 3.22
N ALA A 54 0.41 12.84 2.74
CA ALA A 54 1.85 12.78 2.92
C ALA A 54 2.19 13.50 4.22
N ASP A 55 2.95 12.88 5.13
CA ASP A 55 3.46 13.59 6.31
C ASP A 55 4.61 14.53 5.87
N ASP A 56 4.77 15.65 6.58
CA ASP A 56 5.61 16.78 6.17
C ASP A 56 7.01 16.40 5.62
N ASP A 57 7.33 17.02 4.48
CA ASP A 57 8.59 17.11 3.71
C ASP A 57 9.26 15.86 3.11
N ASP A 58 8.89 14.61 3.44
CA ASP A 58 9.54 13.45 2.78
C ASP A 58 8.79 12.11 2.88
N GLN A 59 7.51 12.12 3.28
CA GLN A 59 6.73 10.90 3.47
C GLN A 59 5.64 10.80 2.40
N GLU A 60 5.88 10.01 1.36
CA GLU A 60 4.85 9.57 0.41
C GLU A 60 3.58 9.09 1.14
N ALA A 61 2.41 9.29 0.54
CA ALA A 61 1.14 8.83 1.10
C ALA A 61 1.08 7.29 1.16
N HIS A 62 0.38 6.71 2.15
CA HIS A 62 0.39 5.25 2.36
C HIS A 62 -0.20 4.45 1.18
N CYS A 63 -0.97 5.06 0.28
CA CYS A 63 -1.39 4.42 -0.96
C CYS A 63 -0.23 4.05 -1.90
N HIS A 64 0.95 4.66 -1.73
CA HIS A 64 2.18 4.31 -2.47
C HIS A 64 2.96 3.16 -1.81
N ALA A 65 2.56 2.71 -0.63
CA ALA A 65 3.30 1.70 0.10
C ALA A 65 3.32 0.35 -0.64
N SER A 66 4.52 -0.19 -0.76
CA SER A 66 4.80 -1.50 -1.36
C SER A 66 5.92 -2.19 -0.61
N GLU A 67 5.84 -3.50 -0.46
CA GLU A 67 6.92 -4.29 0.12
C GLU A 67 8.20 -4.27 -0.71
N HIS A 68 8.09 -3.88 -1.98
CA HIS A 68 9.20 -3.80 -2.94
C HIS A 68 9.86 -2.41 -2.98
N ILE A 69 9.30 -1.41 -2.30
CA ILE A 69 9.84 -0.05 -2.25
C ILE A 69 10.45 0.16 -0.85
N GLY A 70 11.73 0.57 -0.82
CA GLY A 70 12.61 0.49 0.36
C GLY A 70 12.00 0.93 1.69
N ASP A 71 11.83 2.24 1.88
CA ASP A 71 11.57 2.84 3.20
C ASP A 71 10.26 2.36 3.86
N TRP A 72 9.32 1.81 3.08
CA TRP A 72 8.06 1.30 3.60
C TRP A 72 8.20 0.14 4.57
N LYS A 73 9.20 -0.74 4.35
CA LYS A 73 9.45 -1.86 5.27
C LYS A 73 9.91 -1.34 6.63
N HIS A 74 10.72 -0.28 6.64
CA HIS A 74 11.16 0.38 7.86
C HIS A 74 9.98 1.07 8.57
N LYS A 75 9.19 1.87 7.84
CA LYS A 75 7.98 2.54 8.36
C LYS A 75 6.98 1.55 8.98
N ARG A 76 6.73 0.42 8.31
CA ARG A 76 5.85 -0.65 8.83
C ARG A 76 6.38 -1.24 10.14
N ASN A 77 7.68 -1.49 10.22
CA ASN A 77 8.29 -2.05 11.43
C ASN A 77 8.25 -1.07 12.60
N LEU A 78 8.52 0.22 12.36
CA LEU A 78 8.36 1.27 13.37
C LEU A 78 6.91 1.36 13.86
N LYS A 79 5.94 1.35 12.94
CA LYS A 79 4.51 1.40 13.30
C LYS A 79 4.09 0.21 14.16
N LYS A 80 4.61 -0.99 13.88
CA LYS A 80 4.39 -2.18 14.71
C LYS A 80 4.94 -2.03 16.11
N GLN A 81 6.12 -1.42 16.27
CA GLN A 81 6.71 -1.18 17.59
C GLN A 81 5.90 -0.17 18.41
N ILE A 82 5.44 0.93 17.78
CA ILE A 82 4.60 1.94 18.45
C ILE A 82 3.27 1.34 18.93
N ASN A 83 2.70 0.39 18.20
CA ASN A 83 1.42 -0.24 18.57
C ASN A 83 1.56 -1.39 19.60
N LEU A 84 2.77 -1.68 20.09
CA LEU A 84 3.06 -2.72 21.08
C LEU A 84 3.27 -2.17 22.51
N ASP A 85 3.18 -0.85 22.69
CA ASP A 85 3.13 -0.15 23.98
C ASP A 85 1.70 0.32 24.28
#